data_AF-A0A948AHS2-F1
#
_entry.id   AF-A0A948AHS2-F1
#
_cell.length_a   1.000
_cell.length_b   1.000
_cell.length_c   1.000
_cell.angle_alpha   90.00
_cell.angle_beta   90.00
_cell.angle_gamma   90.00
#
_symmetry.space_group_name_H-M   'P 1'
#
loop_
_entity.id
_entity.type
_entity.pdbx_description
1 polymer ?
#
loop_
_entity_poly.entity_id
_entity_poly.type
_entity_poly.pdbx_seq_one_letter_code
_entity_poly.pdbx_strand_id
1 'polypeptide(L)' 'MLLASEMEERRFCSSCGRTKPLLGGALVRCANGAKRWKCADCRAKSKAHQATKTGAT' A
#
# COMPACT_ATOMS: atom_id res chain seq x y z
N MET A 1 29.69 -12.15 11.60
CA MET A 1 28.96 -11.80 10.35
C MET A 1 27.74 -10.98 10.75
N LEU A 2 27.83 -9.66 10.74
CA LEU A 2 26.65 -8.80 10.99
C LEU A 2 25.88 -8.72 9.67
N LEU A 3 24.63 -9.14 9.75
CA LEU A 3 23.70 -9.36 8.64
C LEU A 3 23.57 -8.08 7.79
N ALA A 4 23.67 -8.25 6.48
CA ALA A 4 23.37 -7.19 5.54
C ALA A 4 21.95 -6.64 5.80
N SER A 5 21.90 -5.33 6.01
CA SER A 5 20.76 -4.48 5.69
C SER A 5 19.44 -4.76 6.41
N GLU A 6 19.35 -4.38 7.69
CA GLU A 6 18.12 -3.81 8.25
C GLU A 6 17.84 -2.39 7.71
N MET A 7 18.19 -2.13 6.44
CA MET A 7 17.56 -1.04 5.71
C MET A 7 16.17 -1.54 5.35
N GLU A 8 15.29 -1.55 6.35
CA GLU A 8 13.87 -1.76 6.12
C GLU A 8 13.42 -0.65 5.18
N GLU A 9 13.44 -0.94 3.88
CA GLU A 9 13.14 0.03 2.83
C GLU A 9 11.80 0.66 3.19
N ARG A 10 11.80 1.97 3.31
CA ARG A 10 10.68 2.74 3.80
C ARG A 10 10.20 3.64 2.69
N ARG A 11 8.90 3.71 2.49
CA ARG A 11 8.29 4.50 1.42
C ARG A 11 7.12 5.31 1.94
N PHE A 12 6.93 6.48 1.34
CA PHE A 12 5.84 7.38 1.69
C PHE A 12 4.51 6.86 1.11
N CYS A 13 3.55 6.56 1.98
CA CYS A 13 2.22 6.13 1.59
C CYS A 13 1.38 7.32 1.13
N SER A 14 0.96 7.32 -0.13
CA SER A 14 0.11 8.38 -0.68
C SER A 14 -1.32 8.39 -0.12
N SER A 15 -1.71 7.40 0.70
CA SER A 15 -3.06 7.33 1.31
C SER A 15 -3.11 7.78 2.77
N CYS A 16 -2.11 7.46 3.59
CA CYS A 16 -2.09 7.89 4.99
C CYS A 16 -1.06 8.99 5.28
N GLY A 17 -0.28 9.41 4.29
CA GLY A 17 0.68 10.50 4.42
C GLY A 17 1.86 10.18 5.34
N ARG A 18 2.16 8.89 5.59
CA ARG A 18 3.24 8.45 6.48
C ARG A 18 4.24 7.58 5.74
N THR A 19 5.51 7.69 6.15
CA THR A 19 6.57 6.76 5.78
C THR A 19 6.34 5.44 6.49
N LYS A 20 6.29 4.34 5.72
CA LYS A 20 5.96 3.00 6.20
C LYS A 20 6.92 1.97 5.60
N PRO A 21 7.09 0.79 6.23
CA PRO A 21 7.85 -0.30 5.64
C PRO A 21 7.33 -0.65 4.24
N LEU A 22 8.24 -0.95 3.33
CA LEU A 22 7.93 -1.33 1.95
C LEU A 22 7.28 -2.71 1.91
N LEU A 23 7.60 -3.57 2.88
CA LEU A 23 6.99 -4.88 3.07
C LEU A 23 5.46 -4.76 3.18
N GLY A 24 4.74 -5.51 2.34
CA GLY A 24 3.28 -5.52 2.28
C GLY A 24 2.63 -4.31 1.60
N GLY A 25 3.40 -3.25 1.31
CA GLY A 25 2.96 -2.14 0.47
C GLY A 25 2.99 -2.48 -1.03
N ALA A 26 2.25 -1.73 -1.83
CA ALA A 26 2.24 -1.92 -3.28
C ALA A 26 1.96 -0.62 -4.03
N LEU A 27 2.43 -0.55 -5.29
CA LEU A 27 2.00 0.47 -6.23
C LEU A 27 0.56 0.18 -6.70
N VAL A 28 -0.31 1.16 -6.57
CA VAL A 28 -1.71 1.10 -6.95
C VAL A 28 -1.97 2.14 -8.03
N ARG A 29 -2.68 1.76 -9.09
CA ARG A 29 -3.10 2.71 -10.14
C ARG A 29 -4.31 3.50 -9.64
N CYS A 30 -4.20 4.82 -9.68
CA CYS A 30 -5.27 5.77 -9.36
C CYS A 30 -6.18 5.99 -10.58
N ALA A 31 -7.36 6.58 -10.34
CA ALA A 31 -8.35 6.88 -11.39
C ALA A 31 -7.80 7.80 -12.49
N ASN A 32 -6.88 8.71 -12.15
CA ASN A 32 -6.17 9.57 -13.10
C ASN A 32 -5.02 8.85 -13.86
N GLY A 33 -4.93 7.52 -13.78
CA GLY A 33 -3.88 6.71 -14.42
C GLY A 33 -2.53 6.70 -13.69
N ALA A 34 -2.30 7.59 -12.71
CA ALA A 34 -1.04 7.68 -11.99
C ALA A 34 -0.82 6.44 -11.09
N LYS A 35 0.42 5.96 -11.00
CA LYS A 35 0.81 4.90 -10.06
C LYS A 35 1.28 5.53 -8.76
N ARG A 36 0.61 5.22 -7.65
CA ARG A 36 0.97 5.72 -6.30
C ARG A 36 1.20 4.56 -5.35
N TRP A 37 2.22 4.65 -4.51
CA TRP A 37 2.50 3.61 -3.54
C TRP A 37 1.59 3.75 -2.33
N LYS A 38 1.04 2.62 -1.87
CA LYS A 38 0.21 2.52 -0.66
C LYS A 38 0.78 1.47 0.28
N CYS A 39 0.76 1.75 1.58
CA CYS A 39 1.17 0.80 2.61
C CYS A 39 0.17 -0.36 2.74
N ALA A 40 0.59 -1.43 3.43
CA ALA A 40 -0.20 -2.63 3.67
C ALA A 40 -1.61 -2.32 4.22
N ASP A 41 -1.70 -1.50 5.29
CA ASP A 41 -2.98 -1.15 5.92
C ASP A 41 -3.95 -0.43 4.98
N CYS A 42 -3.46 0.58 4.26
CA CYS A 42 -4.29 1.34 3.33
C CYS A 42 -4.77 0.46 2.18
N ARG A 43 -3.95 -0.50 1.76
CA ARG A 43 -4.30 -1.46 0.71
C ARG A 43 -5.31 -2.48 1.20
N ALA A 44 -5.18 -2.98 2.42
CA ALA A 44 -6.15 -3.88 3.05
C ALA A 44 -7.53 -3.21 3.16
N LYS A 45 -7.59 -1.97 3.65
CA LYS A 45 -8.84 -1.17 3.69
C LYS A 45 -9.45 -1.01 2.30
N SER A 46 -8.64 -0.71 1.29
CA SER A 46 -9.12 -0.55 -0.10
C SER A 46 -9.67 -1.84 -0.71
N LYS A 47 -9.16 -3.02 -0.31
CA LYS A 47 -9.68 -4.33 -0.74
C LYS A 47 -10.99 -4.68 -0.05
N ALA A 48 -11.13 -4.37 1.24
CA ALA A 48 -12.38 -4.60 1.97
C ALA A 48 -13.56 -3.86 1.34
N HIS A 49 -13.35 -2.61 0.89
CA HIS A 49 -14.38 -1.83 0.17
C HIS A 49 -14.69 -2.34 -1.24
N GLN A 50 -13.79 -3.10 -1.88
CA GLN A 50 -14.06 -3.71 -3.18
C GLN A 50 -14.85 -5.02 -3.07
N ALA A 51 -14.58 -5.80 -2.01
CA ALA A 51 -15.29 -7.04 -1.75
C ALA A 51 -16.79 -6.83 -1.48
N THR A 52 -17.18 -5.69 -0.90
CA THR A 52 -18.59 -5.36 -0.69
C THR A 52 -19.29 -4.85 -1.95
N LYS A 53 -18.54 -4.41 -2.97
CA LYS A 53 -19.11 -3.84 -4.19
C LYS A 53 -19.47 -4.89 -5.25
N THR A 54 -19.13 -6.15 -5.01
CA THR A 54 -19.49 -7.28 -5.86
C THR A 54 -20.76 -8.01 -5.38
N GLY A 55 -21.45 -7.48 -4.37
CA GLY A 55 -22.68 -8.03 -3.80
C GLY A 55 -23.87 -7.06 -3.73
N ALA A 56 -23.84 -5.97 -4.51
CA ALA A 56 -25.00 -5.10 -4.68
C ALA A 56 -25.57 -5.34 -6.08
N THR A 57 -26.45 -6.33 -6.16
CA THR A 57 -27.41 -6.57 -7.24
C THR A 57 -28.34 -5.39 -7.41
#